data_AF-A0A2D9JC57-F1
#
_entry.id   AF-A0A2D9JC57-F1
#
_cell.length_a   1.000
_cell.length_b   1.000
_cell.length_c   1.000
_cell.angle_alpha   90.00
_cell.angle_beta   90.00
_cell.angle_gamma   90.00
#
_symmetry.space_group_name_H-M   'P 1'
#
loop_
_entity.id
_entity.type
_entity.pdbx_description
1 polymer ?
#
loop_
_entity_poly.entity_id
_entity_poly.type
_entity_poly.pdbx_seq_one_letter_code
_entity_poly.pdbx_strand_id
1 'polypeptide(L)'
;MRIDTRQSGVMTLEDHRRAANQNVQSVFSEVLANFGREGYASAEPVATDTPLDSQIEQSWTNWYRVEQLGRYRGQEDAAALGETYANVMSKAYDEGGYAAPKEFLRGLPPEELKTVQTIHRLADPIQVDSLSEEGALNLLVPPAAQVDLNRDGITQSGAANGIRFPDSTTSPEVTQAWEEATAGMSWGERAIYELRMKLPVLTANFIVDGNGQITGQREPGDPDWVNPMADPEYSFVDETKGWIDYLDYFKNQMDPDQYAKDRSFFESLQQKLIEHGAP
;
A
#
# COMPACT_ATOMS: atom_id res chain seq x y z
N MET A 1 16.13 -45.43 10.42
CA MET A 1 14.83 -44.79 10.09
C MET A 1 14.87 -43.40 10.70
N ARG A 2 15.27 -42.38 9.92
CA ARG A 2 15.26 -40.99 10.36
C ARG A 2 13.85 -40.46 10.08
N ILE A 3 13.15 -40.04 11.12
CA ILE A 3 11.86 -39.37 10.99
C ILE A 3 12.18 -37.91 10.67
N ASP A 4 12.06 -37.54 9.40
CA ASP A 4 12.04 -36.15 8.96
C ASP A 4 10.80 -35.49 9.55
N THR A 5 11.00 -34.72 10.61
CA THR A 5 9.94 -33.88 11.18
C THR A 5 10.03 -32.54 10.45
N ARG A 6 9.53 -32.48 9.21
CA ARG A 6 9.15 -31.19 8.63
C ARG A 6 7.96 -30.70 9.43
N GLN A 7 8.21 -29.89 10.46
CA GLN A 7 7.18 -29.01 11.00
C GLN A 7 6.78 -28.09 9.85
N SER A 8 5.67 -28.43 9.17
CA SER A 8 4.86 -27.47 8.45
C SER A 8 4.47 -26.39 9.47
N GLY A 9 5.22 -25.29 9.48
CA GLY A 9 4.99 -24.17 10.39
C GLY A 9 3.56 -23.68 10.21
N VAL A 10 2.85 -23.53 11.34
CA VAL A 10 1.52 -22.94 11.32
C VAL A 10 1.68 -21.49 10.87
N MET A 11 1.13 -21.13 9.71
CA MET A 11 1.10 -19.75 9.24
C MET A 11 0.31 -18.89 10.23
N THR A 12 0.85 -17.70 10.53
CA THR A 12 0.15 -16.74 11.39
C THR A 12 -0.94 -16.01 10.60
N LEU A 13 -1.86 -15.32 11.29
CA LEU A 13 -2.86 -14.47 10.63
C LEU A 13 -2.19 -13.36 9.79
N GLU A 14 -1.07 -12.83 10.27
CA GLU A 14 -0.29 -11.81 9.56
C GLU A 14 0.33 -12.37 8.27
N ASP A 15 0.83 -13.62 8.30
CA ASP A 15 1.32 -14.29 7.10
C ASP A 15 0.21 -14.49 6.06
N HIS A 16 -0.97 -14.91 6.51
CA HIS A 16 -2.14 -15.05 5.62
C HIS A 16 -2.57 -13.71 5.03
N ARG A 17 -2.59 -12.63 5.83
CA ARG A 17 -2.91 -11.28 5.35
C ARG A 17 -1.91 -10.80 4.32
N ARG A 18 -0.62 -10.99 4.58
CA ARG A 18 0.45 -10.61 3.65
C ARG A 18 0.33 -11.35 2.32
N ALA A 19 0.20 -12.67 2.34
CA ALA A 19 0.04 -13.46 1.13
C ALA A 19 -1.23 -13.05 0.35
N ALA A 20 -2.33 -12.77 1.07
CA ALA A 20 -3.55 -12.28 0.44
C ALA A 20 -3.38 -10.88 -0.18
N ASN A 21 -2.68 -9.96 0.48
CA ASN A 21 -2.36 -8.64 -0.05
C ASN A 21 -1.54 -8.74 -1.33
N GLN A 22 -0.46 -9.52 -1.32
CA GLN A 22 0.39 -9.74 -2.49
C GLN A 22 -0.40 -10.34 -3.66
N ASN A 23 -1.27 -11.31 -3.38
CA ASN A 23 -2.12 -11.90 -4.42
C ASN A 23 -3.05 -10.87 -5.09
N VAL A 24 -3.77 -10.05 -4.31
CA VAL A 24 -4.62 -9.01 -4.92
C VAL A 24 -3.79 -7.92 -5.62
N GLN A 25 -2.61 -7.58 -5.11
CA GLN A 25 -1.69 -6.66 -5.79
C GLN A 25 -1.26 -7.20 -7.15
N SER A 26 -0.85 -8.46 -7.24
CA SER A 26 -0.49 -9.12 -8.51
C SER A 26 -1.67 -9.17 -9.49
N VAL A 27 -2.82 -9.68 -9.07
CA VAL A 27 -4.00 -9.78 -9.94
C VAL A 27 -4.45 -8.42 -10.44
N PHE A 28 -4.54 -7.42 -9.57
CA PHE A 28 -4.99 -6.10 -10.00
C PHE A 28 -3.92 -5.33 -10.77
N SER A 29 -2.63 -5.68 -10.65
CA SER A 29 -1.60 -5.14 -11.54
C SER A 29 -1.77 -5.63 -12.97
N GLU A 30 -2.10 -6.90 -13.16
CA GLU A 30 -2.44 -7.45 -14.48
C GLU A 30 -3.73 -6.83 -15.04
N VAL A 31 -4.75 -6.63 -14.19
CA VAL A 31 -5.97 -5.92 -14.58
C VAL A 31 -5.64 -4.51 -15.08
N LEU A 32 -4.88 -3.74 -14.32
CA LEU A 32 -4.49 -2.38 -14.70
C LEU A 32 -3.68 -2.37 -16.00
N ALA A 33 -2.76 -3.33 -16.18
CA ALA A 33 -1.97 -3.47 -17.39
C ALA A 33 -2.83 -3.67 -18.65
N ASN A 34 -3.92 -4.46 -18.56
CA ASN A 34 -4.88 -4.64 -19.66
C ASN A 34 -5.59 -3.34 -20.09
N PHE A 35 -5.61 -2.33 -19.22
CA PHE A 35 -6.16 -1.00 -19.52
C PHE A 35 -5.07 0.07 -19.70
N GLY A 36 -3.81 -0.34 -19.92
CA GLY A 36 -2.69 0.57 -20.16
C GLY A 36 -2.28 1.39 -18.94
N ARG A 37 -2.58 0.88 -17.74
CA ARG A 37 -2.21 1.49 -16.46
C ARG A 37 -1.18 0.63 -15.74
N GLU A 38 -0.37 1.27 -14.91
CA GLU A 38 0.60 0.57 -14.09
C GLU A 38 -0.02 0.11 -12.77
N GLY A 39 0.37 -1.09 -12.34
CA GLY A 39 0.05 -1.65 -11.03
C GLY A 39 1.19 -1.48 -10.03
N TYR A 40 1.32 -2.45 -9.13
CA TYR A 40 2.44 -2.54 -8.21
C TYR A 40 3.72 -2.93 -8.95
N ALA A 41 4.80 -2.17 -8.75
CA ALA A 41 6.13 -2.51 -9.27
C ALA A 41 6.65 -3.84 -8.71
N SER A 42 6.23 -4.21 -7.48
CA SER A 42 6.54 -5.47 -6.83
C SER A 42 5.56 -6.61 -7.17
N ALA A 43 4.67 -6.43 -8.15
CA ALA A 43 3.69 -7.45 -8.53
C ALA A 43 4.37 -8.65 -9.19
N GLU A 44 4.08 -9.84 -8.69
CA GLU A 44 4.48 -11.09 -9.33
C GLU A 44 3.55 -11.44 -10.49
N PRO A 45 4.04 -12.13 -11.54
CA PRO A 45 3.21 -12.61 -12.64
C PRO A 45 2.07 -13.51 -12.16
N VAL A 46 0.89 -13.32 -12.73
CA VAL A 46 -0.28 -14.15 -12.43
C VAL A 46 -0.38 -15.36 -13.35
N ALA A 47 -1.16 -16.35 -12.92
CA ALA A 47 -1.34 -17.58 -13.69
C ALA A 47 -2.09 -17.30 -15.02
N THR A 48 -1.59 -17.84 -16.13
CA THR A 48 -2.19 -17.61 -17.46
C THR A 48 -3.27 -18.65 -17.84
N ASP A 49 -3.40 -19.71 -17.06
CA ASP A 49 -4.34 -20.82 -17.30
C ASP A 49 -5.75 -20.53 -16.75
N THR A 50 -5.87 -19.55 -15.86
CA THR A 50 -7.13 -19.10 -15.28
C THR A 50 -7.53 -17.77 -15.93
N PRO A 51 -8.74 -17.63 -16.48
CA PRO A 51 -9.24 -16.35 -16.98
C PRO A 51 -9.16 -15.22 -15.93
N LEU A 52 -8.77 -14.01 -16.34
CA LEU A 52 -8.48 -12.91 -15.41
C LEU A 52 -9.72 -12.45 -14.62
N ASP A 53 -10.91 -12.52 -15.20
CA ASP A 53 -12.20 -12.31 -14.53
C ASP A 53 -12.40 -13.28 -13.35
N SER A 54 -12.07 -14.56 -13.55
CA SER A 54 -12.10 -15.58 -12.49
C SER A 54 -11.04 -15.32 -11.43
N GLN A 55 -9.87 -14.78 -11.80
CA GLN A 55 -8.82 -14.41 -10.85
C GLN A 55 -9.19 -13.18 -10.01
N ILE A 56 -9.88 -12.20 -10.59
CA ILE A 56 -10.43 -11.04 -9.86
C ILE A 56 -11.33 -11.52 -8.71
N GLU A 57 -12.32 -12.35 -9.01
CA GLU A 57 -13.28 -12.85 -8.01
C GLU A 57 -12.58 -13.70 -6.93
N GLN A 58 -11.69 -14.60 -7.33
CA GLN A 58 -10.99 -15.51 -6.41
C GLN A 58 -10.02 -14.75 -5.49
N SER A 59 -9.22 -13.85 -6.03
CA SER A 59 -8.25 -13.06 -5.25
C SER A 59 -8.98 -12.16 -4.25
N TRP A 60 -10.04 -11.47 -4.69
CA TRP A 60 -10.89 -10.68 -3.81
C TRP A 60 -11.52 -11.52 -2.70
N THR A 61 -12.16 -12.64 -3.04
CA THR A 61 -12.85 -13.48 -2.06
C THR A 61 -11.89 -13.99 -0.99
N ASN A 62 -10.70 -14.41 -1.39
CA ASN A 62 -9.67 -14.87 -0.46
C ASN A 62 -9.17 -13.73 0.43
N TRP A 63 -8.89 -12.56 -0.14
CA TRP A 63 -8.46 -11.38 0.63
C TRP A 63 -9.53 -10.91 1.61
N TYR A 64 -10.76 -10.78 1.14
CA TYR A 64 -11.88 -10.30 1.93
C TYR A 64 -12.18 -11.23 3.11
N ARG A 65 -12.08 -12.55 2.93
CA ARG A 65 -12.22 -13.52 4.02
C ARG A 65 -11.19 -13.31 5.14
N VAL A 66 -9.94 -13.00 4.79
CA VAL A 66 -8.92 -12.66 5.78
C VAL A 66 -9.27 -11.34 6.48
N GLU A 67 -9.71 -10.34 5.73
CA GLU A 67 -10.08 -9.04 6.28
C GLU A 67 -11.39 -9.00 7.07
N GLN A 68 -12.26 -10.00 6.95
CA GLN A 68 -13.39 -10.20 7.87
C GLN A 68 -12.93 -10.43 9.32
N LEU A 69 -11.73 -10.96 9.53
CA LEU A 69 -11.11 -11.07 10.85
C LEU A 69 -10.39 -9.79 11.28
N GLY A 70 -10.15 -8.88 10.33
CA GLY A 70 -9.42 -7.62 10.49
C GLY A 70 -10.28 -6.41 10.19
N ARG A 71 -10.01 -5.75 9.06
CA ARG A 71 -10.65 -4.50 8.63
C ARG A 71 -12.17 -4.50 8.71
N TYR A 72 -12.83 -5.62 8.46
CA TYR A 72 -14.29 -5.75 8.45
C TYR A 72 -14.84 -6.54 9.63
N ARG A 73 -14.05 -6.69 10.70
CA ARG A 73 -14.52 -7.31 11.93
C ARG A 73 -15.72 -6.52 12.49
N GLY A 74 -16.82 -7.22 12.71
CA GLY A 74 -18.07 -6.62 13.21
C GLY A 74 -18.88 -5.88 12.15
N GLN A 75 -18.53 -5.97 10.88
CA GLN A 75 -19.34 -5.45 9.79
C GLN A 75 -20.63 -6.29 9.66
N GLU A 76 -21.78 -5.62 9.75
CA GLU A 76 -23.08 -6.23 9.45
C GLU A 76 -23.15 -6.62 7.97
N ASP A 77 -23.74 -7.78 7.70
CA ASP A 77 -23.89 -8.36 6.36
C ASP A 77 -22.58 -8.42 5.54
N ALA A 78 -21.45 -8.65 6.21
CA ALA A 78 -20.13 -8.67 5.57
C ALA A 78 -20.07 -9.57 4.32
N ALA A 79 -20.73 -10.74 4.32
CA ALA A 79 -20.77 -11.60 3.14
C ALA A 79 -21.42 -10.91 1.93
N ALA A 80 -22.59 -10.31 2.11
CA ALA A 80 -23.30 -9.59 1.03
C ALA A 80 -22.54 -8.34 0.58
N LEU A 81 -21.88 -7.63 1.52
CA LEU A 81 -21.01 -6.50 1.20
C LEU A 81 -19.85 -6.93 0.29
N GLY A 82 -19.20 -8.04 0.62
CA GLY A 82 -18.10 -8.61 -0.17
C GLY A 82 -18.53 -9.06 -1.55
N GLU A 83 -19.68 -9.75 -1.65
CA GLU A 83 -20.25 -10.20 -2.93
C GLU A 83 -20.65 -9.02 -3.82
N THR A 84 -21.29 -8.00 -3.25
CA THR A 84 -21.68 -6.80 -4.01
C THR A 84 -20.45 -6.07 -4.56
N TYR A 85 -19.38 -5.95 -3.78
CA TYR A 85 -18.14 -5.32 -4.27
C TYR A 85 -17.41 -6.18 -5.31
N ALA A 86 -17.44 -7.51 -5.17
CA ALA A 86 -16.92 -8.42 -6.21
C ALA A 86 -17.61 -8.16 -7.56
N ASN A 87 -18.94 -8.04 -7.55
CA ASN A 87 -19.72 -7.72 -8.74
C ASN A 87 -19.36 -6.35 -9.34
N VAL A 88 -19.09 -5.34 -8.51
CA VAL A 88 -18.62 -4.03 -9.00
C VAL A 88 -17.29 -4.15 -9.72
N MET A 89 -16.32 -4.91 -9.18
CA MET A 89 -15.01 -5.10 -9.81
C MET A 89 -15.10 -5.88 -11.12
N SER A 90 -15.95 -6.91 -11.20
CA SER A 90 -16.20 -7.64 -12.45
C SER A 90 -16.85 -6.76 -13.51
N LYS A 91 -17.87 -5.97 -13.15
CA LYS A 91 -18.46 -4.97 -14.08
C LYS A 91 -17.42 -3.94 -14.54
N ALA A 92 -16.57 -3.46 -13.63
CA ALA A 92 -15.51 -2.51 -13.99
C ALA A 92 -14.52 -3.12 -15.00
N TYR A 93 -14.26 -4.42 -14.91
CA TYR A 93 -13.46 -5.12 -15.89
C TYR A 93 -14.17 -5.21 -17.25
N ASP A 94 -15.41 -5.69 -17.27
CA ASP A 94 -16.17 -5.92 -18.49
C ASP A 94 -16.54 -4.63 -19.24
N GLU A 95 -16.81 -3.54 -18.51
CA GLU A 95 -17.29 -2.27 -19.05
C GLU A 95 -16.17 -1.24 -19.25
N GLY A 96 -14.90 -1.61 -19.01
CA GLY A 96 -13.76 -0.71 -19.17
C GLY A 96 -13.64 0.37 -18.09
N GLY A 97 -14.21 0.11 -16.90
CA GLY A 97 -14.15 1.01 -15.76
C GLY A 97 -12.73 1.32 -15.28
N TYR A 98 -11.78 0.41 -15.43
CA TYR A 98 -10.38 0.73 -15.12
C TYR A 98 -9.77 1.71 -16.11
N ALA A 99 -10.21 1.77 -17.38
CA ALA A 99 -9.77 2.81 -18.31
C ALA A 99 -10.41 4.18 -18.01
N ALA A 100 -11.68 4.20 -17.58
CA ALA A 100 -12.44 5.42 -17.31
C ALA A 100 -13.14 5.39 -15.93
N PRO A 101 -12.38 5.44 -14.81
CA PRO A 101 -12.93 5.12 -13.48
C PRO A 101 -13.99 6.10 -13.00
N LYS A 102 -13.84 7.40 -13.30
CA LYS A 102 -14.86 8.41 -12.96
C LYS A 102 -16.17 8.18 -13.73
N GLU A 103 -16.08 7.76 -15.00
CA GLU A 103 -17.27 7.53 -15.81
C GLU A 103 -18.03 6.30 -15.35
N PHE A 104 -17.30 5.22 -15.05
CA PHE A 104 -17.87 4.00 -14.49
C PHE A 104 -18.54 4.26 -13.13
N LEU A 105 -17.86 4.94 -12.20
CA LEU A 105 -18.42 5.29 -10.88
C LEU A 105 -19.68 6.16 -10.99
N ARG A 106 -19.77 7.07 -11.97
CA ARG A 106 -21.00 7.85 -12.23
C ARG A 106 -22.18 6.98 -12.67
N GLY A 107 -21.91 5.86 -13.34
CA GLY A 107 -22.91 4.91 -13.81
C GLY A 107 -23.42 3.96 -12.73
N LEU A 108 -22.72 3.85 -11.59
CA LEU A 108 -23.10 2.93 -10.52
C LEU A 108 -24.40 3.36 -9.83
N PRO A 109 -25.29 2.41 -9.50
CA PRO A 109 -26.46 2.71 -8.68
C PRO A 109 -26.03 3.12 -7.25
N PRO A 110 -26.86 3.91 -6.54
CA PRO A 110 -26.52 4.41 -5.20
C PRO A 110 -26.10 3.32 -4.18
N GLU A 111 -26.72 2.15 -4.24
CA GLU A 111 -26.41 1.03 -3.34
C GLU A 111 -25.02 0.41 -3.61
N GLU A 112 -24.58 0.37 -4.88
CA GLU A 112 -23.24 -0.08 -5.25
C GLU A 112 -22.20 0.97 -4.83
N LEU A 113 -22.48 2.27 -5.02
CA LEU A 113 -21.61 3.34 -4.50
C LEU A 113 -21.48 3.30 -2.97
N LYS A 114 -22.57 3.00 -2.25
CA LYS A 114 -22.53 2.83 -0.80
C LYS A 114 -21.70 1.61 -0.38
N THR A 115 -21.77 0.52 -1.15
CA THR A 115 -20.89 -0.65 -0.97
C THR A 115 -19.42 -0.26 -1.14
N VAL A 116 -19.08 0.44 -2.23
CA VAL A 116 -17.72 0.95 -2.49
C VAL A 116 -17.26 1.84 -1.32
N GLN A 117 -18.08 2.79 -0.90
CA GLN A 117 -17.80 3.67 0.24
C GLN A 117 -17.47 2.87 1.51
N THR A 118 -18.26 1.84 1.81
CA THR A 118 -18.12 1.01 3.02
C THR A 118 -16.86 0.15 2.97
N ILE A 119 -16.57 -0.49 1.83
CA ILE A 119 -15.33 -1.25 1.60
C ILE A 119 -14.11 -0.34 1.81
N HIS A 120 -14.13 0.85 1.22
CA HIS A 120 -13.03 1.81 1.33
C HIS A 120 -12.99 2.57 2.67
N ARG A 121 -13.95 2.32 3.58
CA ARG A 121 -14.04 2.96 4.91
C ARG A 121 -14.07 4.49 4.81
N LEU A 122 -14.71 5.04 3.78
CA LEU A 122 -14.83 6.49 3.59
C LEU A 122 -15.90 7.05 4.52
N ALA A 123 -15.56 8.15 5.21
CA ALA A 123 -16.49 8.83 6.11
C ALA A 123 -17.64 9.48 5.35
N ASP A 124 -17.31 10.20 4.27
CA ASP A 124 -18.28 10.95 3.48
C ASP A 124 -18.75 10.15 2.25
N PRO A 125 -19.99 10.41 1.77
CA PRO A 125 -20.47 9.87 0.51
C PRO A 125 -19.54 10.21 -0.66
N ILE A 126 -19.43 9.28 -1.61
CA ILE A 126 -18.58 9.45 -2.79
C ILE A 126 -19.18 10.53 -3.71
N GLN A 127 -18.46 11.64 -3.85
CA GLN A 127 -18.75 12.70 -4.82
C GLN A 127 -17.89 12.49 -6.06
N VAL A 128 -18.37 11.70 -7.02
CA VAL A 128 -17.55 11.21 -8.15
C VAL A 128 -16.89 12.33 -8.95
N ASP A 129 -17.59 13.45 -9.15
CA ASP A 129 -17.07 14.55 -9.96
C ASP A 129 -15.88 15.28 -9.31
N SER A 130 -15.79 15.28 -7.97
CA SER A 130 -14.68 15.90 -7.25
C SER A 130 -13.47 14.99 -7.09
N LEU A 131 -13.55 13.71 -7.49
CA LEU A 131 -12.43 12.80 -7.38
C LEU A 131 -11.35 13.11 -8.41
N SER A 132 -10.10 12.89 -8.04
CA SER A 132 -9.00 12.73 -9.00
C SER A 132 -9.18 11.43 -9.79
N GLU A 133 -8.38 11.26 -10.84
CA GLU A 133 -8.35 10.00 -11.59
C GLU A 133 -7.86 8.84 -10.72
N GLU A 134 -6.79 9.06 -9.94
CA GLU A 134 -6.26 8.09 -8.99
C GLU A 134 -7.29 7.73 -7.91
N GLY A 135 -7.88 8.75 -7.28
CA GLY A 135 -8.87 8.56 -6.23
C GLY A 135 -10.08 7.77 -6.72
N ALA A 136 -10.50 7.95 -7.97
CA ALA A 136 -11.55 7.16 -8.59
C ALA A 136 -11.09 5.72 -8.92
N LEU A 137 -9.90 5.55 -9.50
CA LEU A 137 -9.34 4.23 -9.84
C LEU A 137 -9.19 3.36 -8.60
N ASN A 138 -8.68 3.93 -7.52
CA ASN A 138 -8.42 3.23 -6.27
C ASN A 138 -9.69 2.82 -5.49
N LEU A 139 -10.88 3.25 -5.94
CA LEU A 139 -12.18 2.76 -5.46
C LEU A 139 -12.70 1.54 -6.23
N LEU A 140 -12.01 1.14 -7.31
CA LEU A 140 -12.35 -0.02 -8.14
C LEU A 140 -11.44 -1.21 -7.89
N VAL A 141 -10.42 -1.06 -7.04
CA VAL A 141 -9.46 -2.12 -6.69
C VAL A 141 -9.56 -2.45 -5.19
N PRO A 142 -9.16 -3.65 -4.75
CA PRO A 142 -9.09 -3.97 -3.34
C PRO A 142 -8.22 -2.96 -2.57
N PRO A 143 -8.56 -2.59 -1.32
CA PRO A 143 -7.77 -1.62 -0.56
C PRO A 143 -6.27 -1.94 -0.39
N ALA A 144 -5.86 -3.20 -0.53
CA ALA A 144 -4.45 -3.59 -0.50
C ALA A 144 -3.73 -3.41 -1.85
N ALA A 145 -4.46 -3.19 -2.95
CA ALA A 145 -3.97 -3.05 -4.31
C ALA A 145 -4.14 -1.63 -4.87
N GLN A 146 -4.37 -0.64 -4.00
CA GLN A 146 -4.45 0.77 -4.39
C GLN A 146 -3.08 1.27 -4.86
N VAL A 147 -3.08 2.07 -5.91
CA VAL A 147 -1.87 2.56 -6.59
C VAL A 147 -1.72 4.07 -6.43
N ASP A 148 -0.50 4.52 -6.18
CA ASP A 148 -0.06 5.89 -6.40
C ASP A 148 0.16 6.08 -7.90
N LEU A 149 -0.85 6.60 -8.59
CA LEU A 149 -0.93 6.68 -10.05
C LEU A 149 -0.14 7.89 -10.57
N ASN A 150 -0.16 9.00 -9.84
CA ASN A 150 0.58 10.21 -10.21
C ASN A 150 2.03 10.21 -9.69
N ARG A 151 2.42 9.20 -8.90
CA ARG A 151 3.75 8.99 -8.31
C ARG A 151 4.16 10.12 -7.37
N ASP A 152 3.21 10.74 -6.69
CA ASP A 152 3.45 11.85 -5.77
C ASP A 152 3.82 11.39 -4.34
N GLY A 153 3.85 10.07 -4.12
CA GLY A 153 4.20 9.44 -2.85
C GLY A 153 3.03 9.32 -1.88
N ILE A 154 1.82 9.75 -2.27
CA ILE A 154 0.58 9.72 -1.51
C ILE A 154 -0.47 8.94 -2.30
N THR A 155 -1.04 7.90 -1.70
CA THR A 155 -2.09 7.11 -2.37
C THR A 155 -3.46 7.69 -2.07
N GLN A 156 -4.23 8.03 -3.11
CA GLN A 156 -5.58 8.57 -2.97
C GLN A 156 -6.64 7.47 -3.03
N SER A 157 -7.59 7.47 -2.10
CA SER A 157 -8.74 6.55 -2.09
C SER A 157 -10.02 7.37 -2.00
N GLY A 158 -10.70 7.56 -3.13
CA GLY A 158 -11.71 8.61 -3.22
C GLY A 158 -11.05 9.99 -3.00
N ALA A 159 -11.57 10.77 -2.05
CA ALA A 159 -10.99 12.07 -1.67
C ALA A 159 -9.96 11.96 -0.53
N ALA A 160 -9.75 10.76 0.03
CA ALA A 160 -8.84 10.57 1.15
C ALA A 160 -7.40 10.36 0.67
N ASN A 161 -6.44 10.99 1.36
CA ASN A 161 -5.01 10.77 1.16
C ASN A 161 -4.50 9.73 2.16
N GLY A 162 -3.73 8.76 1.68
CA GLY A 162 -3.16 7.67 2.45
C GLY A 162 -1.64 7.62 2.32
N ILE A 163 -0.98 7.28 3.42
CA ILE A 163 0.45 7.00 3.46
C ILE A 163 0.61 5.49 3.56
N ARG A 164 1.47 4.92 2.72
CA ARG A 164 1.76 3.49 2.72
C ARG A 164 3.23 3.28 2.36
N PHE A 165 3.88 2.36 3.05
CA PHE A 165 5.17 1.84 2.61
C PHE A 165 5.23 0.33 2.87
N PRO A 166 5.68 -0.49 1.92
CA PRO A 166 5.87 -0.22 0.50
C PRO A 166 4.56 0.20 -0.19
N ASP A 167 4.66 1.10 -1.17
CA ASP A 167 3.55 1.49 -2.05
C ASP A 167 3.66 0.84 -3.43
N SER A 168 2.77 1.18 -4.36
CA SER A 168 2.77 0.62 -5.71
C SER A 168 3.99 0.98 -6.55
N THR A 169 4.73 2.03 -6.19
CA THR A 169 5.93 2.49 -6.91
C THR A 169 7.21 1.90 -6.33
N THR A 170 7.13 1.30 -5.14
CA THR A 170 8.29 0.73 -4.45
C THR A 170 8.78 -0.52 -5.18
N SER A 171 10.08 -0.61 -5.47
CA SER A 171 10.65 -1.70 -6.26
C SER A 171 10.50 -3.07 -5.57
N PRO A 172 10.58 -4.19 -6.32
CA PRO A 172 10.58 -5.53 -5.75
C PRO A 172 11.67 -5.72 -4.69
N GLU A 173 12.89 -5.23 -4.93
CA GLU A 173 14.06 -5.38 -4.05
C GLU A 173 13.82 -4.68 -2.71
N VAL A 174 13.32 -3.44 -2.74
CA VAL A 174 12.98 -2.66 -1.53
C VAL A 174 11.82 -3.31 -0.79
N THR A 175 10.79 -3.76 -1.52
CA THR A 175 9.63 -4.44 -0.95
C THR A 175 10.03 -5.73 -0.23
N GLN A 176 10.91 -6.54 -0.83
CA GLN A 176 11.41 -7.77 -0.22
C GLN A 176 12.25 -7.49 1.02
N ALA A 177 13.16 -6.52 0.95
CA ALA A 177 13.97 -6.10 2.10
C ALA A 177 13.09 -5.64 3.27
N TRP A 178 12.04 -4.87 2.98
CA TRP A 178 11.07 -4.42 3.97
C TRP A 178 10.31 -5.58 4.62
N GLU A 179 9.79 -6.52 3.83
CA GLU A 179 9.03 -7.65 4.36
C GLU A 179 9.88 -8.59 5.23
N GLU A 180 11.17 -8.75 4.91
CA GLU A 180 12.12 -9.48 5.76
C GLU A 180 12.43 -8.73 7.05
N ALA A 181 12.70 -7.42 6.96
CA ALA A 181 13.05 -6.60 8.13
C ALA A 181 11.87 -6.41 9.11
N THR A 182 10.64 -6.50 8.62
CA THR A 182 9.41 -6.36 9.43
C THR A 182 8.75 -7.69 9.79
N ALA A 183 9.37 -8.82 9.45
CA ALA A 183 8.84 -10.14 9.77
C ALA A 183 8.63 -10.33 11.28
N GLY A 184 7.41 -10.69 11.67
CA GLY A 184 7.04 -10.93 13.07
C GLY A 184 6.81 -9.67 13.90
N MET A 185 6.87 -8.48 13.31
CA MET A 185 6.46 -7.24 13.97
C MET A 185 4.94 -7.18 14.09
N SER A 186 4.46 -6.66 15.22
CA SER A 186 3.05 -6.32 15.32
C SER A 186 2.70 -5.19 14.35
N TRP A 187 1.43 -5.10 13.96
CA TRP A 187 0.92 -4.02 13.11
C TRP A 187 1.34 -2.62 13.59
N GLY A 188 1.26 -2.34 14.90
CA GLY A 188 1.59 -1.02 15.45
C GLY A 188 3.08 -0.68 15.33
N GLU A 189 3.96 -1.67 15.47
CA GLU A 189 5.40 -1.47 15.29
C GLU A 189 5.74 -1.24 13.83
N ARG A 190 5.17 -2.05 12.93
CA ARG A 190 5.34 -1.88 11.49
C ARG A 190 4.86 -0.50 11.03
N ALA A 191 3.68 -0.06 11.48
CA ALA A 191 3.11 1.24 11.11
C ALA A 191 4.01 2.43 11.51
N ILE A 192 4.72 2.35 12.64
CA ILE A 192 5.69 3.38 13.03
C ILE A 192 6.83 3.46 12.02
N TYR A 193 7.37 2.32 11.60
CA TYR A 193 8.44 2.30 10.60
C TYR A 193 7.93 2.70 9.21
N GLU A 194 6.69 2.32 8.83
CA GLU A 194 6.08 2.78 7.57
C GLU A 194 6.02 4.31 7.52
N LEU A 195 5.59 4.94 8.62
CA LEU A 195 5.60 6.40 8.74
C LEU A 195 7.01 6.98 8.62
N ARG A 196 8.01 6.34 9.26
CA ARG A 196 9.42 6.79 9.18
C ARG A 196 9.95 6.75 7.75
N MET A 197 9.69 5.67 7.01
CA MET A 197 10.10 5.55 5.61
C MET A 197 9.42 6.59 4.71
N LYS A 198 8.28 7.15 5.13
CA LYS A 198 7.54 8.19 4.39
C LYS A 198 7.83 9.61 4.85
N LEU A 199 8.64 9.82 5.89
CA LEU A 199 9.02 11.17 6.32
C LEU A 199 9.69 12.01 5.21
N PRO A 200 10.53 11.47 4.32
CA PRO A 200 11.10 12.25 3.22
C PRO A 200 10.03 12.95 2.36
N VAL A 201 8.95 12.24 2.00
CA VAL A 201 7.82 12.82 1.25
C VAL A 201 7.08 13.87 2.08
N LEU A 202 6.79 13.55 3.34
CA LEU A 202 6.01 14.43 4.22
C LEU A 202 6.74 15.72 4.58
N THR A 203 8.07 15.70 4.62
CA THR A 203 8.88 16.84 5.08
C THR A 203 9.52 17.64 3.94
N ALA A 204 9.74 17.05 2.76
CA ALA A 204 10.25 17.76 1.58
C ALA A 204 9.35 18.92 1.11
N ASN A 205 8.08 18.85 1.48
CA ASN A 205 7.07 19.83 1.10
C ASN A 205 6.86 20.94 2.14
N PHE A 206 7.67 20.97 3.21
CA PHE A 206 7.74 22.13 4.10
C PHE A 206 8.49 23.29 3.45
N ILE A 207 7.90 24.48 3.53
CA ILE A 207 8.52 25.71 3.06
C ILE A 207 9.26 26.33 4.25
N VAL A 208 10.59 26.38 4.16
CA VAL A 208 11.45 26.95 5.19
C VAL A 208 11.99 28.32 4.79
N ASP A 209 12.10 29.24 5.76
CA ASP A 209 12.75 30.53 5.55
C ASP A 209 14.28 30.44 5.65
N GLY A 210 14.97 31.57 5.47
CA GLY A 210 16.43 31.65 5.57
C GLY A 210 17.01 31.34 6.97
N ASN A 211 16.17 31.21 8.00
CA ASN A 211 16.55 30.81 9.36
C ASN A 211 16.18 29.35 9.67
N GLY A 212 15.60 28.62 8.71
CA GLY A 212 15.14 27.25 8.88
C GLY A 212 13.79 27.10 9.60
N GLN A 213 13.02 28.18 9.73
CA GLN A 213 11.66 28.11 10.28
C GLN A 213 10.66 27.69 9.22
N ILE A 214 9.75 26.77 9.57
CA ILE A 214 8.64 26.38 8.70
C ILE A 214 7.68 27.56 8.60
N THR A 215 7.47 28.06 7.39
CA THR A 215 6.57 29.18 7.06
C THR A 215 5.34 28.75 6.27
N GLY A 216 5.33 27.51 5.78
CA GLY A 216 4.21 26.93 5.07
C GLY A 216 4.48 25.48 4.66
N GLN A 217 3.53 24.91 3.94
CA GLN A 217 3.58 23.56 3.40
C GLN A 217 2.91 23.57 2.03
N ARG A 218 3.40 22.76 1.10
CA ARG A 218 2.70 22.42 -0.15
C ARG A 218 1.72 21.29 0.11
N GLU A 219 0.60 21.29 -0.60
CA GLU A 219 -0.40 20.23 -0.49
C GLU A 219 -0.23 19.19 -1.61
N PRO A 220 -0.58 17.92 -1.37
CA PRO A 220 -0.60 16.90 -2.42
C PRO A 220 -1.44 17.37 -3.63
N GLY A 221 -0.86 17.29 -4.82
CA GLY A 221 -1.45 17.79 -6.06
C GLY A 221 -1.07 19.22 -6.46
N ASP A 222 -0.35 19.96 -5.61
CA ASP A 222 0.25 21.24 -6.01
C ASP A 222 1.30 21.02 -7.13
N PRO A 223 1.42 21.93 -8.13
CA PRO A 223 2.34 21.76 -9.25
C PRO A 223 3.83 21.66 -8.87
N ASP A 224 4.19 22.16 -7.68
CA ASP A 224 5.55 22.13 -7.14
C ASP A 224 5.68 21.15 -5.96
N TRP A 225 4.71 20.25 -5.76
CA TRP A 225 4.82 19.12 -4.85
C TRP A 225 6.00 18.23 -5.24
N VAL A 226 6.76 17.79 -4.23
CA VAL A 226 7.97 16.97 -4.42
C VAL A 226 7.80 15.62 -3.74
N ASN A 227 8.04 14.55 -4.51
CA ASN A 227 8.26 13.21 -3.98
C ASN A 227 9.75 12.84 -4.13
N PRO A 228 10.57 12.97 -3.07
CA PRO A 228 11.99 12.59 -3.16
C PRO A 228 12.19 11.12 -3.53
N MET A 229 11.26 10.24 -3.12
CA MET A 229 11.37 8.79 -3.35
C MET A 229 11.14 8.40 -4.82
N ALA A 230 10.61 9.31 -5.65
CA ALA A 230 10.49 9.11 -7.09
C ALA A 230 11.75 9.52 -7.87
N ASP A 231 12.74 10.13 -7.20
CA ASP A 231 14.02 10.47 -7.83
C ASP A 231 14.80 9.18 -8.16
N PRO A 232 15.26 8.97 -9.41
CA PRO A 232 16.09 7.82 -9.77
C PRO A 232 17.40 7.69 -8.97
N GLU A 233 17.87 8.77 -8.35
CA GLU A 233 19.06 8.79 -7.48
C GLU A 233 18.70 8.59 -5.99
N TYR A 234 17.42 8.45 -5.64
CA TYR A 234 17.01 8.18 -4.27
C TYR A 234 17.49 6.80 -3.81
N SER A 235 18.31 6.76 -2.75
CA SER A 235 18.81 5.52 -2.18
C SER A 235 18.15 5.20 -0.84
N PHE A 236 17.51 4.04 -0.77
CA PHE A 236 16.95 3.55 0.49
C PHE A 236 18.06 3.11 1.47
N VAL A 237 19.23 2.73 0.94
CA VAL A 237 20.41 2.41 1.75
C VAL A 237 20.93 3.66 2.45
N ASP A 238 21.00 4.79 1.74
CA ASP A 238 21.42 6.06 2.35
C ASP A 238 20.37 6.62 3.32
N GLU A 239 19.08 6.46 3.03
CA GLU A 239 18.00 6.84 3.97
C GLU A 239 18.11 6.07 5.29
N THR A 240 18.28 4.74 5.24
CA THR A 240 18.47 3.92 6.45
C THR A 240 19.77 4.29 7.19
N LYS A 241 20.83 4.67 6.47
CA LYS A 241 22.05 5.21 7.07
C LYS A 241 21.78 6.51 7.82
N GLY A 242 21.01 7.43 7.23
CA GLY A 242 20.61 8.68 7.85
C GLY A 242 19.85 8.46 9.16
N TRP A 243 18.97 7.47 9.21
CA TRP A 243 18.31 7.06 10.45
C TRP A 243 19.27 6.53 11.51
N ILE A 244 20.23 5.68 11.13
CA ILE A 244 21.24 5.16 12.07
C ILE A 244 22.08 6.31 12.63
N ASP A 245 22.54 7.22 11.77
CA ASP A 245 23.34 8.38 12.16
C ASP A 245 22.54 9.31 13.11
N TYR A 246 21.25 9.53 12.84
CA TYR A 246 20.34 10.26 13.72
C TYR A 246 20.23 9.59 15.10
N LEU A 247 19.98 8.28 15.13
CA LEU A 247 19.84 7.53 16.38
C LEU A 247 21.12 7.58 17.21
N ASP A 248 22.28 7.42 16.56
CA ASP A 248 23.59 7.46 17.22
C ASP A 248 23.90 8.86 17.79
N TYR A 249 23.51 9.92 17.07
CA TYR A 249 23.66 11.30 17.53
C TYR A 249 22.79 11.60 18.76
N PHE A 250 21.53 11.15 18.76
CA PHE A 250 20.57 11.42 19.84
C PHE A 250 20.52 10.35 20.94
N LYS A 251 21.33 9.29 20.89
CA LYS A 251 21.26 8.15 21.83
C LYS A 251 21.25 8.50 23.32
N ASN A 252 21.91 9.59 23.73
CA ASN A 252 21.95 10.02 25.13
C ASN A 252 20.70 10.83 25.56
N GLN A 253 19.82 11.15 24.62
CA GLN A 253 18.57 11.89 24.82
C GLN A 253 17.33 11.01 24.56
N MET A 254 17.55 9.75 24.15
CA MET A 254 16.51 8.78 23.86
C MET A 254 16.41 7.75 24.99
N ASP A 255 15.24 7.11 25.10
CA ASP A 255 15.11 5.91 25.90
C ASP A 255 16.06 4.81 25.36
N PRO A 256 16.90 4.17 26.21
CA PRO A 256 17.90 3.20 25.75
C PRO A 256 17.32 1.99 25.03
N ASP A 257 16.15 1.50 25.46
CA ASP A 257 15.50 0.34 24.85
C ASP A 257 14.93 0.72 23.48
N GLN A 258 14.33 1.92 23.37
CA GLN A 258 13.86 2.46 22.10
C GLN A 258 15.01 2.68 21.11
N TYR A 259 16.13 3.25 21.55
CA TYR A 259 17.33 3.40 20.73
C TYR A 259 17.83 2.05 20.22
N ALA A 260 17.98 1.05 21.10
CA ALA A 260 18.47 -0.27 20.73
C ALA A 260 17.54 -0.96 19.73
N LYS A 261 16.21 -0.85 19.94
CA LYS A 261 15.20 -1.40 19.04
C LYS A 261 15.24 -0.74 17.66
N ASP A 262 15.20 0.59 17.61
CA ASP A 262 15.17 1.34 16.35
C ASP A 262 16.46 1.14 15.55
N ARG A 263 17.60 1.20 16.23
CA ARG A 263 18.90 1.02 15.59
C ARG A 263 19.04 -0.37 15.00
N SER A 264 18.66 -1.41 15.76
CA SER A 264 18.64 -2.79 15.27
C SER A 264 17.75 -2.96 14.04
N PHE A 265 16.57 -2.32 14.03
CA PHE A 265 15.69 -2.35 12.87
C PHE A 265 16.34 -1.72 11.63
N PHE A 266 16.86 -0.49 11.73
CA PHE A 266 17.44 0.20 10.57
C PHE A 266 18.72 -0.47 10.08
N GLU A 267 19.54 -1.05 10.96
CA GLU A 267 20.68 -1.88 10.56
C GLU A 267 20.23 -3.13 9.81
N SER A 268 19.20 -3.83 10.30
CA SER A 268 18.64 -5.00 9.61
C SER A 268 18.07 -4.61 8.25
N LEU A 269 17.28 -3.54 8.17
CA LEU A 269 16.68 -3.09 6.92
C LEU A 269 17.76 -2.67 5.91
N GLN A 270 18.76 -1.91 6.34
CA GLN A 270 19.89 -1.53 5.49
C GLN A 270 20.61 -2.76 4.92
N GLN A 271 20.91 -3.74 5.77
CA GLN A 271 21.56 -4.97 5.36
C GLN A 271 20.71 -5.73 4.33
N LYS A 272 19.39 -5.81 4.53
CA LYS A 272 18.46 -6.44 3.58
C LYS A 272 18.35 -5.70 2.26
N LEU A 273 18.35 -4.37 2.28
CA LEU A 273 18.37 -3.55 1.07
C LEU A 273 19.62 -3.85 0.23
N ILE A 274 20.79 -3.92 0.88
CA ILE A 274 22.05 -4.27 0.22
C ILE A 274 22.03 -5.70 -0.33
N GLU A 275 21.50 -6.66 0.42
CA GLU A 275 21.39 -8.07 0.00
C GLU A 275 20.52 -8.26 -1.24
N HIS A 276 19.42 -7.50 -1.34
CA HIS A 276 18.48 -7.56 -2.47
C HIS A 276 18.89 -6.64 -3.64
N GLY A 277 19.96 -5.87 -3.50
CA GLY A 277 20.43 -4.96 -4.56
C GLY A 277 19.52 -3.76 -4.77
N ALA A 278 18.84 -3.30 -3.72
CA ALA A 278 18.08 -2.07 -3.76
C ALA A 278 18.99 -0.87 -4.04
N PRO A 279 18.54 0.12 -4.83
CA PRO A 279 19.27 1.36 -5.09
C PRO A 279 19.47 2.21 -3.82
#